data_AF-A0A2T4HBQ0-F1
#
_entry.id   AF-A0A2T4HBQ0-F1
#
_cell.length_a   1.000
_cell.length_b   1.000
_cell.length_c   1.000
_cell.angle_alpha   90.00
_cell.angle_beta   90.00
_cell.angle_gamma   90.00
#
_symmetry.space_group_name_H-M   'P 1'
#
loop_
_entity.id
_entity.type
_entity.pdbx_description
1 polymer ?
#
loop_
_entity_poly.entity_id
_entity_poly.type
_entity_poly.pdbx_seq_one_letter_code
_entity_poly.pdbx_strand_id
1 'polypeptide(L)'
;MQRLLPILLFLTATLASSCDTEPLVLPIRDVRVLPENRQSLMRGISAQVGTPPQNIVLLPWAELNNTIIYNDEPYCKNDTTYSEESCIVERGGLFNEQDSTSYTEADTLIAAGGATTETIFKGSVYGIKNLPSRSIGSIDKIKLEGAAELPNFPFGIPTSNWDNSHTTLSALGLGRNSTYLNALRKAEDITSRVWSIFWGIFGDENPIDGSLVLGGYDEMKVMGDNCTAPLVYGHFDGSQGCWTGMRVTVTDIKVNFAGGTNTSIFPSGTALHCCIDPAHHLLMEAPMDHIENFKSVAGIDGTHSTTDLHWMALQPSIKKQFTGDLTFYLESGLEIRVPNNQFVFPETEIDKDGSRIQNLTRQNILINSVEDEAPILGRYFFTAAYLMVNQDAGTFTLWKANATEESKPVRVFDRETGDKCGDTASGVIQPSAFATGSTPVSDDQKTTESNKPSGRVIGGAVAGSVVGAALIASGIYYVFYRHKKQAPKDTYYYYPAQEGMQRSDVHEMDSSPRVVNEDRKIIAF
;
A
#
# COMPACT_ATOMS: atom_id res chain seq x y z
N MET A 1 49.93 -3.44 56.01
CA MET A 1 49.53 -4.45 55.01
C MET A 1 48.14 -4.09 54.52
N GLN A 2 48.04 -3.72 53.24
CA GLN A 2 46.87 -3.15 52.59
C GLN A 2 45.71 -4.15 52.48
N ARG A 3 44.52 -3.64 52.74
CA ARG A 3 43.22 -4.27 52.49
C ARG A 3 42.91 -4.20 51.00
N LEU A 4 42.42 -5.29 50.41
CA LEU A 4 41.75 -5.27 49.11
C LEU A 4 40.41 -5.98 49.27
N LEU A 5 39.34 -5.21 49.10
CA LEU A 5 37.94 -5.62 49.07
C LEU A 5 37.54 -5.72 47.58
N PRO A 6 36.89 -6.78 47.09
CA PRO A 6 36.41 -6.82 45.72
C PRO A 6 35.06 -6.10 45.64
N ILE A 7 34.98 -5.07 44.80
CA ILE A 7 33.73 -4.41 44.42
C ILE A 7 33.12 -5.23 43.29
N LEU A 8 32.03 -5.96 43.57
CA LEU A 8 31.15 -6.49 42.53
C LEU A 8 30.34 -5.32 41.95
N LEU A 9 30.69 -4.90 40.73
CA LEU A 9 29.83 -4.07 39.88
C LEU A 9 28.70 -4.95 39.34
N PHE A 10 27.51 -4.83 39.94
CA PHE A 10 26.27 -5.26 39.30
C PHE A 10 25.99 -4.29 38.15
N LEU A 11 26.36 -4.68 36.93
CA LEU A 11 25.74 -4.11 35.73
C LEU A 11 24.28 -4.59 35.73
N THR A 12 23.37 -3.75 36.20
CA THR A 12 21.96 -3.87 35.82
C THR A 12 21.89 -3.56 34.33
N ALA A 13 21.87 -4.59 33.49
CA ALA A 13 21.38 -4.45 32.13
C ALA A 13 19.92 -3.99 32.25
N THR A 14 19.67 -2.71 32.05
CA THR A 14 18.33 -2.22 31.76
C THR A 14 17.93 -2.88 30.45
N LEU A 15 17.10 -3.93 30.53
CA LEU A 15 16.32 -4.37 29.39
C LEU A 15 15.59 -3.12 28.91
N ALA A 16 15.98 -2.59 27.75
CA ALA A 16 15.26 -1.50 27.11
C ALA A 16 13.81 -1.98 27.01
N SER A 17 12.90 -1.30 27.68
CA SER A 17 11.50 -1.69 27.61
C SER A 17 11.00 -1.34 26.21
N SER A 18 10.08 -2.14 25.65
CA SER A 18 9.42 -1.85 24.37
C SER A 18 8.76 -0.45 24.28
N CYS A 19 8.74 0.31 25.37
CA CYS A 19 8.21 1.67 25.45
C CYS A 19 9.17 2.74 24.91
N ASP A 20 10.47 2.45 24.85
CA ASP A 20 11.51 3.39 24.41
C ASP A 20 11.91 3.19 22.94
N THR A 21 11.42 2.16 22.27
CA THR A 21 11.75 1.84 20.87
C THR A 21 11.22 2.91 19.93
N GLU A 22 12.10 3.66 19.26
CA GLU A 22 11.71 4.66 18.26
C GLU A 22 11.15 4.02 16.98
N PRO A 23 10.26 4.71 16.24
CA PRO A 23 9.78 4.21 14.96
C PRO A 23 10.91 4.05 13.96
N LEU A 24 10.85 2.99 13.15
CA LEU A 24 11.81 2.78 12.07
C LEU A 24 11.39 3.62 10.86
N VAL A 25 12.33 4.32 10.23
CA VAL A 25 12.08 5.09 9.01
C VAL A 25 12.86 4.46 7.86
N LEU A 26 12.14 3.91 6.90
CA LEU A 26 12.69 3.28 5.72
C LEU A 26 12.54 4.24 4.53
N PRO A 27 13.62 4.65 3.86
CA PRO A 27 13.53 5.58 2.73
C PRO A 27 12.90 4.90 1.51
N ILE A 28 12.05 5.64 0.80
CA ILE A 28 11.52 5.27 -0.51
C ILE A 28 12.15 6.22 -1.53
N ARG A 29 13.06 5.70 -2.35
CA ARG A 29 13.88 6.52 -3.26
C ARG A 29 14.26 5.74 -4.50
N ASP A 30 14.85 6.42 -5.48
CA ASP A 30 15.42 5.74 -6.65
C ASP A 30 16.64 4.91 -6.21
N VAL A 31 16.56 3.61 -6.48
CA VAL A 31 17.59 2.62 -6.18
C VAL A 31 18.12 2.04 -7.49
N ARG A 32 19.44 1.99 -7.62
CA ARG A 32 20.11 1.31 -8.73
C ARG A 32 20.03 -0.20 -8.52
N VAL A 33 19.41 -0.91 -9.45
CA VAL A 33 19.20 -2.36 -9.41
C VAL A 33 20.42 -3.11 -9.95
N LEU A 34 20.87 -2.75 -11.16
CA LEU A 34 22.04 -3.35 -11.81
C LEU A 34 23.31 -2.55 -11.48
N PRO A 35 24.32 -3.14 -10.82
CA PRO A 35 25.53 -2.42 -10.41
C PRO A 35 26.27 -1.74 -11.56
N GLU A 36 26.33 -2.40 -12.71
CA GLU A 36 27.01 -1.99 -13.94
C GLU A 36 26.25 -0.94 -14.76
N ASN A 37 24.92 -0.85 -14.60
CA ASN A 37 24.09 0.13 -15.29
C ASN A 37 23.59 1.22 -14.33
N ARG A 38 24.15 2.43 -14.41
CA ARG A 38 23.75 3.57 -13.55
C ARG A 38 22.31 4.03 -13.78
N GLN A 39 21.70 3.69 -14.90
CA GLN A 39 20.34 4.09 -15.26
C GLN A 39 19.29 3.05 -14.89
N SER A 40 19.69 1.91 -14.29
CA SER A 40 18.79 0.86 -13.82
C SER A 40 18.05 1.25 -12.53
N LEU A 41 17.27 2.32 -12.60
CA LEU A 41 16.67 2.95 -11.44
C LEU A 41 15.22 2.52 -11.24
N MET A 42 14.92 1.98 -10.06
CA MET A 42 13.56 1.78 -9.60
C MET A 42 13.32 2.47 -8.27
N ARG A 43 12.13 3.05 -8.08
CA ARG A 43 11.77 3.71 -6.82
C ARG A 43 11.15 2.73 -5.84
N GLY A 44 11.80 2.52 -4.69
CA GLY A 44 11.33 1.63 -3.64
C GLY A 44 12.24 1.65 -2.42
N ILE A 45 12.16 0.60 -1.60
CA ILE A 45 12.97 0.42 -0.39
C ILE A 45 14.12 -0.53 -0.73
N SER A 46 15.36 -0.06 -0.57
CA SER A 46 16.54 -0.91 -0.75
C SER A 46 16.61 -1.98 0.34
N ALA A 47 16.87 -3.22 -0.05
CA ALA A 47 16.99 -4.35 0.87
C ALA A 47 18.08 -5.33 0.42
N GLN A 48 18.50 -6.15 1.37
CA GLN A 48 19.50 -7.20 1.19
C GLN A 48 18.95 -8.53 1.72
N VAL A 49 19.13 -9.60 0.93
CA VAL A 49 18.70 -10.96 1.29
C VAL A 49 19.85 -11.94 1.16
N GLY A 50 19.98 -12.86 2.11
CA GLY A 50 20.93 -13.98 2.03
C GLY A 50 22.37 -13.70 2.47
N THR A 51 23.21 -14.75 2.35
CA THR A 51 24.65 -14.71 2.68
C THR A 51 25.48 -15.37 1.56
N PRO A 52 26.30 -14.61 0.79
CA PRO A 52 26.49 -13.16 0.84
C PRO A 52 25.20 -12.37 0.50
N PRO A 53 25.10 -11.11 0.94
CA PRO A 53 23.92 -10.27 0.65
C PRO A 53 23.68 -10.06 -0.84
N GLN A 54 22.46 -10.30 -1.29
CA GLN A 54 21.94 -10.00 -2.62
C GLN A 54 21.01 -8.79 -2.55
N ASN A 55 21.19 -7.80 -3.42
CA ASN A 55 20.42 -6.57 -3.37
C ASN A 55 19.08 -6.73 -4.08
N ILE A 56 18.00 -6.32 -3.43
CA ILE A 56 16.67 -6.24 -3.99
C ILE A 56 16.03 -4.90 -3.62
N VAL A 57 15.00 -4.51 -4.36
CA VAL A 57 14.20 -3.31 -4.12
C VAL A 57 12.77 -3.76 -3.86
N LEU A 58 12.25 -3.36 -2.71
CA LEU A 58 10.92 -3.73 -2.25
C LEU A 58 9.93 -2.59 -2.42
N LEU A 59 8.71 -2.91 -2.83
CA LEU A 59 7.56 -2.02 -2.78
C LEU A 59 6.72 -2.33 -1.52
N PRO A 60 6.20 -1.34 -0.78
CA PRO A 60 5.23 -1.57 0.30
C PRO A 60 3.88 -2.05 -0.26
N TRP A 61 3.38 -3.20 0.19
CA TRP A 61 2.10 -3.77 -0.22
C TRP A 61 1.14 -3.86 0.96
N ALA A 62 0.15 -2.97 0.99
CA ALA A 62 -0.83 -2.89 2.07
C ALA A 62 -1.79 -4.08 2.15
N GLU A 63 -1.96 -4.80 1.03
CA GLU A 63 -2.85 -5.98 0.97
C GLU A 63 -2.16 -7.27 1.43
N LEU A 64 -0.87 -7.44 1.09
CA LEU A 64 -0.16 -8.69 1.31
C LEU A 64 0.26 -8.86 2.77
N ASN A 65 -0.01 -10.03 3.33
CA ASN A 65 0.49 -10.45 4.63
C ASN A 65 1.90 -11.02 4.54
N ASN A 66 2.27 -11.70 3.45
CA ASN A 66 3.65 -12.17 3.28
C ASN A 66 4.48 -11.24 2.40
N THR A 67 5.79 -11.25 2.63
CA THR A 67 6.76 -10.70 1.69
C THR A 67 6.97 -11.70 0.55
N ILE A 68 6.92 -11.21 -0.69
CA ILE A 68 7.09 -12.00 -1.91
C ILE A 68 8.31 -11.47 -2.65
N ILE A 69 9.29 -12.33 -2.90
CA ILE A 69 10.54 -11.98 -3.58
C ILE A 69 10.65 -12.78 -4.87
N TYR A 70 10.95 -12.09 -5.97
CA TYR A 70 11.15 -12.73 -7.25
C TYR A 70 12.53 -13.40 -7.33
N ASN A 71 12.56 -14.59 -7.95
CA ASN A 71 13.75 -15.22 -8.48
C ASN A 71 13.70 -15.19 -10.02
N ASP A 72 14.60 -15.90 -10.69
CA ASP A 72 14.72 -15.95 -12.15
C ASP A 72 13.51 -16.57 -12.87
N GLU A 73 12.84 -17.54 -12.24
CA GLU A 73 11.76 -18.33 -12.82
C GLU A 73 10.47 -18.24 -11.99
N PRO A 74 9.29 -17.98 -12.57
CA PRO A 74 8.98 -18.05 -14.02
C PRO A 74 9.08 -16.72 -14.80
N TYR A 75 9.47 -15.61 -14.17
CA TYR A 75 9.16 -14.27 -14.70
C TYR A 75 10.16 -13.71 -15.71
N CYS A 76 11.46 -13.97 -15.57
CA CYS A 76 12.47 -13.28 -16.39
C CYS A 76 13.11 -14.15 -17.48
N LYS A 77 13.13 -15.47 -17.34
CA LYS A 77 13.75 -16.38 -18.32
C LYS A 77 12.81 -16.87 -19.43
N ASN A 78 11.50 -16.88 -19.17
CA ASN A 78 10.51 -17.49 -20.08
C ASN A 78 9.53 -16.50 -20.72
N ASP A 79 9.69 -15.20 -20.48
CA ASP A 79 8.88 -14.16 -21.12
C ASP A 79 9.56 -13.62 -22.38
N THR A 80 8.97 -13.86 -23.55
CA THR A 80 9.50 -13.39 -24.84
C THR A 80 9.32 -11.88 -25.06
N THR A 81 8.59 -11.20 -24.16
CA THR A 81 8.26 -9.78 -24.25
C THR A 81 9.37 -8.90 -23.68
N TYR A 82 10.14 -9.43 -22.72
CA TYR A 82 11.18 -8.70 -21.99
C TYR A 82 12.58 -9.21 -22.33
N SER A 83 13.58 -8.33 -22.25
CA SER A 83 14.96 -8.81 -22.07
C SER A 83 15.17 -9.25 -20.62
N GLU A 84 16.18 -10.08 -20.37
CA GLU A 84 16.53 -10.51 -19.02
C GLU A 84 16.84 -9.31 -18.12
N GLU A 85 17.63 -8.34 -18.59
CA GLU A 85 18.01 -7.15 -17.83
C GLU A 85 16.82 -6.23 -17.54
N SER A 86 15.93 -6.02 -18.51
CA SER A 86 14.72 -5.20 -18.31
C SER A 86 13.81 -5.82 -17.25
N CYS A 87 13.61 -7.14 -17.30
CA CYS A 87 12.83 -7.85 -16.29
C CYS A 87 13.48 -7.75 -14.90
N ILE A 88 14.79 -8.01 -14.78
CA ILE A 88 15.51 -7.89 -13.48
C ILE A 88 15.29 -6.50 -12.89
N VAL A 89 15.41 -5.44 -13.70
CA VAL A 89 15.21 -4.06 -13.24
C VAL A 89 13.77 -3.82 -12.82
N GLU A 90 12.78 -4.16 -13.64
CA GLU A 90 11.36 -3.98 -13.31
C GLU A 90 10.93 -4.73 -12.04
N ARG A 91 11.52 -5.91 -11.79
CA ARG A 91 11.30 -6.72 -10.58
C ARG A 91 12.11 -6.26 -9.37
N GLY A 92 12.96 -5.24 -9.53
CA GLY A 92 13.75 -4.66 -8.45
C GLY A 92 14.92 -5.52 -8.02
N GLY A 93 15.48 -6.33 -8.92
CA GLY A 93 16.46 -7.35 -8.59
C GLY A 93 15.82 -8.70 -8.31
N LEU A 94 16.61 -9.75 -8.41
CA LEU A 94 16.17 -11.13 -8.22
C LEU A 94 17.01 -11.78 -7.11
N PHE A 95 16.39 -12.69 -6.38
CA PHE A 95 17.08 -13.54 -5.42
C PHE A 95 17.46 -14.88 -6.06
N ASN A 96 18.72 -15.28 -5.93
CA ASN A 96 19.23 -16.59 -6.30
C ASN A 96 19.49 -17.41 -5.03
N GLU A 97 18.68 -18.44 -4.83
CA GLU A 97 18.72 -19.33 -3.68
C GLU A 97 20.06 -20.05 -3.56
N GLN A 98 20.68 -20.42 -4.69
CA GLN A 98 21.93 -21.19 -4.72
C GLN A 98 23.15 -20.37 -4.29
N ASP A 99 23.05 -19.05 -4.38
CA ASP A 99 24.13 -18.14 -4.02
C ASP A 99 24.09 -17.76 -2.53
N SER A 100 23.05 -18.16 -1.78
CA SER A 100 22.94 -17.89 -0.35
C SER A 100 23.22 -19.12 0.52
N THR A 101 24.30 -19.04 1.29
CA THR A 101 24.70 -20.05 2.29
C THR A 101 23.82 -20.09 3.54
N SER A 102 22.97 -19.08 3.76
CA SER A 102 22.00 -19.05 4.86
C SER A 102 20.57 -19.42 4.44
N TYR A 103 20.35 -19.70 3.15
CA TYR A 103 19.05 -20.07 2.61
C TYR A 103 18.58 -21.42 3.14
N THR A 104 17.33 -21.47 3.56
CA THR A 104 16.62 -22.71 3.89
C THR A 104 15.29 -22.74 3.15
N GLU A 105 15.07 -23.82 2.41
CA GLU A 105 13.82 -24.06 1.67
C GLU A 105 12.80 -24.82 2.54
N ALA A 106 11.53 -24.52 2.29
CA ALA A 106 10.37 -25.27 2.76
C ALA A 106 9.36 -25.45 1.61
N ASP A 107 8.57 -26.53 1.67
CA ASP A 107 7.63 -26.91 0.60
C ASP A 107 6.63 -25.80 0.22
N THR A 108 6.24 -24.96 1.19
CA THR A 108 5.30 -23.87 1.00
C THR A 108 5.68 -22.68 1.87
N LEU A 109 5.22 -21.48 1.48
CA LEU A 109 5.34 -20.28 2.31
C LEU A 109 4.79 -20.46 3.72
N ILE A 110 3.70 -21.22 3.87
CA ILE A 110 3.13 -21.55 5.18
C ILE A 110 4.10 -22.39 6.00
N ALA A 111 4.73 -23.41 5.40
CA ALA A 111 5.70 -24.28 6.07
C ALA A 111 6.97 -23.52 6.48
N ALA A 112 7.35 -22.46 5.76
CA ALA A 112 8.44 -21.58 6.16
C ALA A 112 8.12 -20.69 7.38
N GLY A 113 6.86 -20.62 7.80
CA GLY A 113 6.39 -19.72 8.87
C GLY A 113 5.71 -18.45 8.37
N GLY A 114 5.34 -18.41 7.09
CA GLY A 114 4.52 -17.35 6.51
C GLY A 114 3.08 -17.35 7.02
N ALA A 115 2.37 -16.25 6.76
CA ALA A 115 0.94 -16.15 6.99
C ALA A 115 0.17 -17.16 6.11
N THR A 116 -0.84 -17.81 6.70
CA THR A 116 -1.62 -18.87 6.04
C THR A 116 -2.55 -18.37 4.94
N THR A 117 -2.81 -17.07 4.91
CA THR A 117 -3.77 -16.42 4.01
C THR A 117 -3.25 -15.04 3.65
N GLU A 118 -3.35 -14.64 2.37
CA GLU A 118 -3.14 -13.25 1.95
C GLU A 118 -4.46 -12.46 2.06
N THR A 119 -5.38 -12.76 1.16
CA THR A 119 -6.73 -12.20 1.08
C THR A 119 -7.76 -13.34 1.04
N ILE A 120 -9.00 -13.07 1.46
CA ILE A 120 -10.02 -14.10 1.67
C ILE A 120 -10.72 -14.48 0.34
N PHE A 121 -10.76 -13.58 -0.66
CA PHE A 121 -11.54 -13.79 -1.89
C PHE A 121 -10.79 -13.41 -3.18
N LYS A 122 -10.70 -12.09 -3.46
CA LYS A 122 -9.98 -11.49 -4.59
C LYS A 122 -9.15 -10.33 -4.02
N GLY A 123 -7.94 -10.17 -4.52
CA GLY A 123 -7.10 -9.01 -4.23
C GLY A 123 -7.08 -8.00 -5.36
N SER A 124 -6.17 -7.03 -5.28
CA SER A 124 -5.84 -6.16 -6.41
C SER A 124 -5.43 -6.99 -7.64
N VAL A 125 -4.88 -8.19 -7.41
CA VAL A 125 -4.58 -9.17 -8.46
C VAL A 125 -5.14 -10.55 -8.10
N TYR A 126 -5.64 -11.28 -9.11
CA TYR A 126 -6.31 -12.56 -8.90
C TYR A 126 -5.42 -13.65 -8.30
N GLY A 127 -4.11 -13.60 -8.54
CA GLY A 127 -3.17 -14.62 -8.09
C GLY A 127 -2.79 -14.51 -6.61
N ILE A 128 -3.03 -13.36 -5.96
CA ILE A 128 -2.65 -13.09 -4.57
C ILE A 128 -3.15 -14.19 -3.62
N LYS A 129 -4.40 -14.62 -3.76
CA LYS A 129 -5.00 -15.66 -2.89
C LYS A 129 -4.24 -16.98 -2.91
N ASN A 130 -3.52 -17.27 -3.99
CA ASN A 130 -2.84 -18.55 -4.19
C ASN A 130 -1.40 -18.53 -3.67
N LEU A 131 -0.81 -17.35 -3.44
CA LEU A 131 0.58 -17.17 -3.02
C LEU A 131 1.00 -18.09 -1.86
N PRO A 132 0.22 -18.23 -0.76
CA PRO A 132 0.65 -19.09 0.36
C PRO A 132 0.87 -20.56 -0.04
N SER A 133 0.18 -21.02 -1.09
CA SER A 133 0.22 -22.40 -1.59
C SER A 133 1.00 -22.57 -2.90
N ARG A 134 1.27 -21.47 -3.62
CA ARG A 134 1.94 -21.45 -4.94
C ARG A 134 3.23 -20.62 -4.91
N SER A 135 3.85 -20.59 -3.74
CA SER A 135 5.18 -20.07 -3.54
C SER A 135 6.00 -21.13 -2.82
N ILE A 136 7.26 -21.27 -3.25
CA ILE A 136 8.27 -21.94 -2.44
C ILE A 136 8.40 -21.16 -1.14
N GLY A 137 8.41 -21.87 -0.02
CA GLY A 137 8.67 -21.26 1.28
C GLY A 137 10.16 -21.06 1.44
N SER A 138 10.57 -19.84 1.69
CA SER A 138 11.98 -19.49 1.80
C SER A 138 12.24 -18.85 3.15
N ILE A 139 13.31 -19.27 3.81
CA ILE A 139 13.78 -18.69 5.07
C ILE A 139 15.22 -18.25 4.83
N ASP A 140 15.47 -16.96 5.03
CA ASP A 140 16.83 -16.41 4.97
C ASP A 140 16.93 -15.12 5.78
N LYS A 141 18.12 -14.52 5.79
CA LYS A 141 18.35 -13.18 6.33
C LYS A 141 17.72 -12.14 5.42
N ILE A 142 17.06 -11.15 6.01
CA ILE A 142 16.64 -9.94 5.31
C ILE A 142 17.06 -8.70 6.09
N LYS A 143 17.54 -7.68 5.39
CA LYS A 143 17.87 -6.38 5.96
C LYS A 143 17.38 -5.27 5.04
N LEU A 144 16.44 -4.46 5.51
CA LEU A 144 15.99 -3.26 4.80
C LEU A 144 16.88 -2.08 5.19
N GLU A 145 17.07 -1.14 4.27
CA GLU A 145 17.76 0.12 4.56
C GLU A 145 17.03 0.87 5.70
N GLY A 146 17.77 1.21 6.76
CA GLY A 146 17.22 1.84 7.96
C GLY A 146 16.66 0.88 9.01
N ALA A 147 16.72 -0.44 8.78
CA ALA A 147 16.28 -1.46 9.75
C ALA A 147 17.41 -2.40 10.18
N ALA A 148 17.20 -3.06 11.33
CA ALA A 148 18.02 -4.18 11.76
C ALA A 148 17.80 -5.41 10.84
N GLU A 149 18.79 -6.31 10.82
CA GLU A 149 18.69 -7.57 10.09
C GLU A 149 17.79 -8.56 10.83
N LEU A 150 16.89 -9.21 10.10
CA LEU A 150 16.10 -10.34 10.60
C LEU A 150 16.72 -11.64 10.05
N PRO A 151 17.34 -12.49 10.90
CA PRO A 151 18.22 -13.56 10.43
C PRO A 151 17.51 -14.82 9.89
N ASN A 152 16.24 -15.04 10.26
CA ASN A 152 15.45 -16.21 9.85
C ASN A 152 14.06 -15.74 9.43
N PHE A 153 13.99 -14.88 8.42
CA PHE A 153 12.75 -14.28 7.97
C PHE A 153 12.08 -15.13 6.89
N PRO A 154 10.80 -15.50 7.05
CA PRO A 154 10.07 -16.22 6.01
C PRO A 154 9.57 -15.29 4.90
N PHE A 155 9.80 -15.68 3.66
CA PHE A 155 9.27 -15.02 2.47
C PHE A 155 8.88 -16.07 1.41
N GLY A 156 8.03 -15.66 0.47
CA GLY A 156 7.59 -16.51 -0.62
C GLY A 156 8.33 -16.23 -1.91
N ILE A 157 8.76 -17.27 -2.61
CA ILE A 157 9.22 -17.18 -4.00
C ILE A 157 8.11 -17.75 -4.90
N PRO A 158 7.44 -16.93 -5.73
CA PRO A 158 6.26 -17.34 -6.48
C PRO A 158 6.62 -18.31 -7.62
N THR A 159 5.98 -19.48 -7.66
CA THR A 159 6.25 -20.52 -8.68
C THR A 159 5.33 -20.45 -9.89
N SER A 160 4.43 -19.47 -9.94
CA SER A 160 3.48 -19.23 -11.02
C SER A 160 3.09 -17.76 -11.04
N ASN A 161 2.70 -17.24 -12.21
CA ASN A 161 2.19 -15.87 -12.36
C ASN A 161 1.08 -15.60 -11.35
N TRP A 162 1.37 -14.72 -10.39
CA TRP A 162 0.40 -14.27 -9.38
C TRP A 162 -0.07 -12.83 -9.64
N ASP A 163 0.74 -12.09 -10.38
CA ASP A 163 0.53 -10.72 -10.76
C ASP A 163 -0.03 -10.61 -12.19
N ASN A 164 -0.15 -9.38 -12.69
CA ASN A 164 -0.62 -9.07 -14.03
C ASN A 164 0.55 -8.79 -15.00
N SER A 165 1.75 -9.33 -14.74
CA SER A 165 3.02 -9.03 -15.44
C SER A 165 3.51 -7.58 -15.39
N HIS A 166 2.66 -6.61 -15.05
CA HIS A 166 2.99 -5.17 -14.96
C HIS A 166 3.22 -4.70 -13.52
N THR A 167 3.16 -5.63 -12.56
CA THR A 167 3.48 -5.34 -11.18
C THR A 167 4.99 -5.21 -11.03
N THR A 168 5.45 -4.03 -10.61
CA THR A 168 6.87 -3.77 -10.39
C THR A 168 7.31 -4.14 -8.98
N LEU A 169 8.58 -4.51 -8.87
CA LEU A 169 9.29 -4.80 -7.62
C LEU A 169 8.80 -6.02 -6.84
N SER A 170 9.72 -6.61 -6.08
CA SER A 170 9.37 -7.56 -5.02
C SER A 170 8.50 -6.85 -3.96
N ALA A 171 7.58 -7.58 -3.33
CA ALA A 171 6.55 -7.01 -2.48
C ALA A 171 6.86 -7.20 -0.99
N LEU A 172 6.89 -6.11 -0.23
CA LEU A 172 6.94 -6.12 1.24
C LEU A 172 5.51 -6.15 1.79
N GLY A 173 5.10 -7.28 2.39
CA GLY A 173 3.76 -7.44 2.92
C GLY A 173 3.51 -6.63 4.19
N LEU A 174 2.53 -5.72 4.17
CA LEU A 174 2.10 -4.84 5.29
C LEU A 174 0.61 -4.99 5.67
N GLY A 175 -0.01 -6.07 5.19
CA GLY A 175 -1.39 -6.43 5.45
C GLY A 175 -1.69 -6.74 6.92
N ARG A 176 -2.94 -7.09 7.18
CA ARG A 176 -3.50 -7.26 8.53
C ARG A 176 -2.73 -8.27 9.39
N ASN A 177 -2.15 -9.28 8.76
CA ASN A 177 -1.32 -10.30 9.40
C ASN A 177 0.09 -10.33 8.81
N SER A 178 0.67 -9.15 8.55
CA SER A 178 2.02 -8.99 8.01
C SER A 178 3.06 -9.80 8.79
N THR A 179 3.75 -10.71 8.12
CA THR A 179 4.86 -11.47 8.71
C THR A 179 6.01 -10.56 9.12
N TYR A 180 6.27 -9.52 8.33
CA TYR A 180 7.33 -8.54 8.61
C TYR A 180 7.03 -7.70 9.85
N LEU A 181 5.82 -7.11 9.94
CA LEU A 181 5.43 -6.33 11.12
C LEU A 181 5.36 -7.22 12.37
N ASN A 182 4.86 -8.45 12.24
CA ASN A 182 4.84 -9.41 13.35
C ASN A 182 6.27 -9.78 13.81
N ALA A 183 7.21 -9.95 12.88
CA ALA A 183 8.61 -10.25 13.20
C ALA A 183 9.29 -9.10 13.95
N LEU A 184 9.16 -7.87 13.45
CA LEU A 184 9.69 -6.67 14.11
C LEU A 184 9.06 -6.48 15.50
N ARG A 185 7.74 -6.70 15.60
CA ARG A 185 7.03 -6.59 16.87
C ARG A 185 7.53 -7.61 17.90
N LYS A 186 7.78 -8.84 17.46
CA LYS A 186 8.35 -9.91 18.30
C LYS A 186 9.80 -9.65 18.70
N ALA A 187 10.57 -8.98 17.85
CA ALA A 187 11.94 -8.55 18.13
C ALA A 187 12.01 -7.30 19.03
N GLU A 188 10.86 -6.68 19.34
CA GLU A 188 10.76 -5.40 20.06
C GLU A 188 11.38 -4.21 19.30
N ASP A 189 11.56 -4.35 17.99
CA ASP A 189 12.06 -3.31 17.07
C ASP A 189 10.98 -2.27 16.70
N ILE A 190 9.70 -2.60 16.95
CA ILE A 190 8.57 -1.65 16.86
C ILE A 190 7.61 -1.83 18.04
N THR A 191 6.97 -0.73 18.43
CA THR A 191 6.06 -0.66 19.59
C THR A 191 4.62 -1.07 19.28
N SER A 192 4.26 -1.14 18.00
CA SER A 192 2.93 -1.55 17.51
C SER A 192 3.03 -1.94 16.04
N ARG A 193 2.02 -2.65 15.52
CA ARG A 193 1.90 -2.99 14.09
C ARG A 193 1.27 -1.83 13.32
N VAL A 194 1.90 -0.68 13.45
CA VAL A 194 1.57 0.55 12.73
C VAL A 194 2.57 0.72 11.58
N TRP A 195 2.07 1.15 10.43
CA TRP A 195 2.93 1.63 9.36
C TRP A 195 2.34 2.89 8.76
N SER A 196 3.20 3.78 8.28
CA SER A 196 2.79 5.02 7.62
C SER A 196 3.60 5.27 6.36
N ILE A 197 3.00 5.85 5.34
CA ILE A 197 3.65 6.08 4.05
C ILE A 197 3.44 7.51 3.55
N PHE A 198 4.56 8.07 3.07
CA PHE A 198 4.64 9.22 2.19
C PHE A 198 5.42 8.78 0.95
N TRP A 199 4.87 8.92 -0.25
CA TRP A 199 5.53 8.46 -1.47
C TRP A 199 6.74 9.32 -1.86
N GLY A 200 6.80 10.55 -1.35
CA GLY A 200 7.79 11.53 -1.76
C GLY A 200 7.30 12.37 -2.94
N ILE A 201 8.13 13.32 -3.35
CA ILE A 201 7.93 14.09 -4.57
C ILE A 201 8.73 13.42 -5.69
N PHE A 202 8.06 13.14 -6.80
CA PHE A 202 8.65 12.47 -7.96
C PHE A 202 8.61 13.37 -9.19
N GLY A 203 9.59 13.22 -10.09
CA GLY A 203 9.62 13.92 -11.37
C GLY A 203 9.69 15.45 -11.28
N ASP A 204 10.06 15.99 -10.11
CA ASP A 204 10.29 17.42 -9.88
C ASP A 204 11.77 17.76 -10.08
N GLU A 205 12.10 19.04 -10.28
CA GLU A 205 13.49 19.52 -10.28
C GLU A 205 14.17 19.28 -8.93
N ASN A 206 13.40 19.34 -7.84
CA ASN A 206 13.87 19.05 -6.48
C ASN A 206 13.07 17.86 -5.92
N PRO A 207 13.38 16.62 -6.32
CA PRO A 207 12.67 15.45 -5.82
C PRO A 207 12.93 15.30 -4.31
N ILE A 208 11.90 14.86 -3.59
CA ILE A 208 11.99 14.57 -2.16
C ILE A 208 11.76 13.07 -2.00
N ASP A 209 12.68 12.39 -1.33
CA ASP A 209 12.54 10.97 -1.02
C ASP A 209 11.29 10.74 -0.15
N GLY A 210 10.59 9.64 -0.44
CA GLY A 210 9.49 9.16 0.37
C GLY A 210 9.98 8.44 1.62
N SER A 211 9.02 8.01 2.45
CA SER A 211 9.31 7.24 3.65
C SER A 211 8.20 6.25 3.98
N LEU A 212 8.59 5.07 4.42
CA LEU A 212 7.75 4.12 5.13
C LEU A 212 8.18 4.13 6.60
N VAL A 213 7.31 4.57 7.50
CA VAL A 213 7.55 4.60 8.94
C VAL A 213 6.88 3.39 9.59
N LEU A 214 7.59 2.63 10.43
CA LEU A 214 7.07 1.46 11.13
C LEU A 214 7.03 1.70 12.64
N GLY A 215 5.95 1.30 13.30
CA GLY A 215 5.69 1.59 14.72
C GLY A 215 5.22 3.02 15.00
N GLY A 216 4.95 3.82 13.96
CA GLY A 216 4.60 5.23 14.11
C GLY A 216 4.29 5.95 12.81
N TYR A 217 4.33 7.28 12.87
CA TYR A 217 4.22 8.19 11.73
C TYR A 217 5.24 9.32 11.84
N ASP A 218 5.44 10.12 10.80
CA ASP A 218 6.33 11.28 10.83
C ASP A 218 5.52 12.57 10.94
N GLU A 219 5.63 13.28 12.06
CA GLU A 219 4.83 14.50 12.27
C GLU A 219 5.25 15.67 11.37
N MET A 220 6.47 15.65 10.83
CA MET A 220 6.91 16.69 9.89
C MET A 220 6.29 16.52 8.51
N LYS A 221 5.78 15.33 8.18
CA LYS A 221 5.19 15.00 6.87
C LYS A 221 3.67 15.18 6.82
N VAL A 222 3.04 15.63 7.90
CA VAL A 222 1.59 15.83 7.96
C VAL A 222 1.25 17.30 8.22
N MET A 223 0.12 17.77 7.70
CA MET A 223 -0.40 19.10 8.01
C MET A 223 -1.93 19.13 8.00
N GLY A 224 -2.48 20.11 8.72
CA GLY A 224 -3.92 20.36 8.78
C GLY A 224 -4.70 19.29 9.56
N ASP A 225 -6.01 19.27 9.33
CA ASP A 225 -6.91 18.29 9.92
C ASP A 225 -6.71 16.89 9.33
N ASN A 226 -7.16 15.87 10.06
CA ASN A 226 -7.04 14.47 9.65
C ASN A 226 -8.37 13.76 9.55
N CYS A 227 -8.38 12.66 8.81
CA CYS A 227 -9.53 11.76 8.70
C CYS A 227 -9.10 10.39 9.20
N THR A 228 -9.67 9.93 10.32
CA THR A 228 -9.48 8.56 10.82
C THR A 228 -10.74 7.74 10.57
N ALA A 229 -10.58 6.55 10.01
CA ALA A 229 -11.67 5.63 9.71
C ALA A 229 -11.30 4.18 10.07
N PRO A 230 -12.28 3.31 10.32
CA PRO A 230 -12.03 1.89 10.56
C PRO A 230 -11.51 1.19 9.29
N LEU A 231 -10.68 0.16 9.49
CA LEU A 231 -10.37 -0.82 8.46
C LEU A 231 -11.57 -1.75 8.28
N VAL A 232 -12.14 -1.77 7.09
CA VAL A 232 -13.36 -2.54 6.76
C VAL A 232 -13.05 -3.57 5.69
N TYR A 233 -12.81 -4.80 6.13
CA TYR A 233 -12.64 -5.97 5.26
C TYR A 233 -14.00 -6.65 5.04
N GLY A 234 -14.36 -6.97 3.80
CA GLY A 234 -15.60 -7.70 3.52
C GLY A 234 -16.22 -7.46 2.15
N HIS A 235 -15.91 -6.34 1.51
CA HIS A 235 -16.28 -6.09 0.12
C HIS A 235 -15.04 -6.34 -0.75
N PHE A 236 -15.05 -7.39 -1.56
CA PHE A 236 -13.88 -7.81 -2.35
C PHE A 236 -14.15 -7.82 -3.85
N ASP A 237 -15.33 -7.36 -4.25
CA ASP A 237 -15.80 -7.32 -5.63
C ASP A 237 -16.71 -6.10 -5.86
N GLY A 238 -16.93 -5.81 -7.14
CA GLY A 238 -17.79 -4.73 -7.56
C GLY A 238 -17.23 -3.33 -7.25
N SER A 239 -18.05 -2.33 -7.55
CA SER A 239 -17.78 -0.92 -7.27
C SER A 239 -17.66 -0.55 -5.79
N GLN A 240 -17.93 -1.49 -4.88
CA GLN A 240 -17.83 -1.31 -3.42
C GLN A 240 -16.64 -2.04 -2.79
N GLY A 241 -15.86 -2.76 -3.59
CA GLY A 241 -14.71 -3.55 -3.14
C GLY A 241 -13.63 -2.70 -2.49
N CYS A 242 -12.97 -3.21 -1.46
CA CYS A 242 -11.71 -2.69 -0.96
C CYS A 242 -10.91 -3.74 -0.20
N TRP A 243 -9.95 -4.35 -0.88
CA TRP A 243 -9.11 -5.45 -0.36
C TRP A 243 -8.14 -4.99 0.74
N THR A 244 -7.67 -3.74 0.70
CA THR A 244 -6.82 -3.18 1.77
C THR A 244 -7.61 -2.85 3.04
N GLY A 245 -8.94 -2.81 2.96
CA GLY A 245 -9.84 -2.38 4.02
C GLY A 245 -9.85 -0.86 4.26
N MET A 246 -9.05 -0.09 3.52
CA MET A 246 -8.93 1.35 3.64
C MET A 246 -9.87 2.05 2.67
N ARG A 247 -11.11 2.30 3.09
CA ARG A 247 -12.14 2.89 2.23
C ARG A 247 -12.45 4.32 2.61
N VAL A 248 -12.53 5.20 1.60
CA VAL A 248 -12.97 6.59 1.75
C VAL A 248 -14.08 6.91 0.76
N THR A 249 -14.92 7.87 1.11
CA THR A 249 -15.90 8.45 0.18
C THR A 249 -15.33 9.75 -0.38
N VAL A 250 -15.10 9.79 -1.68
CA VAL A 250 -14.76 11.01 -2.43
C VAL A 250 -16.06 11.61 -2.94
N THR A 251 -16.34 12.85 -2.55
CA THR A 251 -17.58 13.57 -2.91
C THR A 251 -17.41 14.43 -4.14
N ASP A 252 -16.17 14.82 -4.47
CA ASP A 252 -15.87 15.57 -5.68
C ASP A 252 -14.39 15.44 -6.04
N ILE A 253 -14.07 15.56 -7.32
CA ILE A 253 -12.73 15.79 -7.83
C ILE A 253 -12.81 16.98 -8.79
N LYS A 254 -12.01 18.01 -8.53
CA LYS A 254 -11.97 19.21 -9.37
C LYS A 254 -10.65 19.31 -10.11
N VAL A 255 -10.74 19.60 -11.40
CA VAL A 255 -9.62 20.09 -12.20
C VAL A 255 -9.39 21.55 -11.85
N ASN A 256 -8.17 21.88 -11.42
CA ASN A 256 -7.75 23.24 -11.09
C ASN A 256 -6.86 23.78 -12.22
N PHE A 257 -7.40 24.66 -13.05
CA PHE A 257 -6.64 25.29 -14.12
C PHE A 257 -5.83 26.48 -13.62
N ALA A 258 -4.68 26.75 -14.25
CA ALA A 258 -3.82 27.90 -13.93
C ALA A 258 -4.56 29.26 -14.00
N GLY A 259 -5.63 29.36 -14.80
CA GLY A 259 -6.50 30.54 -14.88
C GLY A 259 -7.45 30.72 -13.68
N GLY A 260 -7.35 29.89 -12.64
CA GLY A 260 -8.16 29.96 -11.41
C GLY A 260 -9.56 29.35 -11.52
N THR A 261 -9.89 28.74 -12.66
CA THR A 261 -11.16 28.01 -12.83
C THR A 261 -11.03 26.62 -12.24
N ASN A 262 -11.98 26.25 -11.37
CA ASN A 262 -12.10 24.92 -10.80
C ASN A 262 -13.37 24.25 -11.32
N THR A 263 -13.21 23.13 -12.01
CA THR A 263 -14.33 22.41 -12.64
C THR A 263 -14.40 21.00 -12.09
N SER A 264 -15.57 20.61 -11.59
CA SER A 264 -15.83 19.24 -11.12
C SER A 264 -15.88 18.26 -12.28
N ILE A 265 -15.35 17.06 -12.08
CA ILE A 265 -15.53 15.91 -13.00
C ILE A 265 -16.66 14.99 -12.55
N PHE A 266 -17.28 15.27 -11.41
CA PHE A 266 -18.34 14.45 -10.85
C PHE A 266 -19.68 14.78 -11.52
N PRO A 267 -20.44 13.75 -11.93
CA PRO A 267 -21.85 13.92 -12.19
C PRO A 267 -22.57 14.51 -10.96
N SER A 268 -23.64 15.26 -11.19
CA SER A 268 -24.37 15.89 -10.08
C SER A 268 -24.98 14.85 -9.14
N GLY A 269 -24.68 14.94 -7.84
CA GLY A 269 -25.26 14.08 -6.81
C GLY A 269 -24.63 12.69 -6.69
N THR A 270 -23.47 12.46 -7.30
CA THR A 270 -22.72 11.20 -7.14
C THR A 270 -21.59 11.33 -6.11
N ALA A 271 -21.12 10.19 -5.62
CA ALA A 271 -19.93 10.06 -4.81
C ALA A 271 -19.22 8.75 -5.19
N LEU A 272 -17.91 8.69 -5.01
CA LEU A 272 -17.12 7.49 -5.23
C LEU A 272 -16.67 6.90 -3.90
N HIS A 273 -16.92 5.61 -3.72
CA HIS A 273 -16.32 4.85 -2.62
C HIS A 273 -14.99 4.28 -3.11
N CYS A 274 -13.90 4.97 -2.80
CA CYS A 274 -12.58 4.58 -3.27
C CYS A 274 -11.89 3.67 -2.25
N CYS A 275 -11.24 2.63 -2.76
CA CYS A 275 -10.24 1.90 -2.01
C CYS A 275 -8.89 2.63 -2.09
N ILE A 276 -8.19 2.69 -0.97
CA ILE A 276 -6.83 3.23 -0.92
C ILE A 276 -5.85 2.07 -1.13
N ASP A 277 -4.95 2.22 -2.10
CA ASP A 277 -3.91 1.24 -2.37
C ASP A 277 -2.57 1.92 -2.74
N PRO A 278 -1.64 2.07 -1.78
CA PRO A 278 -0.34 2.67 -2.04
C PRO A 278 0.54 1.87 -3.03
N ALA A 279 0.25 0.59 -3.27
CA ALA A 279 1.00 -0.23 -4.22
C ALA A 279 0.53 -0.01 -5.67
N HIS A 280 -0.74 0.37 -5.87
CA HIS A 280 -1.31 0.63 -7.18
C HIS A 280 -0.59 1.80 -7.87
N HIS A 281 -0.04 1.59 -9.06
CA HIS A 281 0.94 2.49 -9.67
C HIS A 281 0.37 3.77 -10.30
N LEU A 282 -0.95 3.97 -10.31
CA LEU A 282 -1.59 5.19 -10.82
C LEU A 282 -1.92 6.18 -9.70
N LEU A 283 -2.34 7.39 -10.06
CA LEU A 283 -2.96 8.33 -9.12
C LEU A 283 -4.34 7.83 -8.71
N MET A 284 -5.16 7.48 -9.69
CA MET A 284 -6.50 6.97 -9.44
C MET A 284 -7.04 6.12 -10.58
N GLU A 285 -7.96 5.23 -10.23
CA GLU A 285 -8.89 4.60 -11.15
C GLU A 285 -10.31 4.96 -10.76
N ALA A 286 -11.14 5.33 -11.73
CA ALA A 286 -12.52 5.73 -11.47
C ALA A 286 -13.47 5.22 -12.56
N PRO A 287 -14.79 5.22 -12.31
CA PRO A 287 -15.75 4.76 -13.31
C PRO A 287 -15.68 5.58 -14.60
N MET A 288 -15.97 4.93 -15.74
CA MET A 288 -15.79 5.50 -17.08
C MET A 288 -16.43 6.88 -17.27
N ASP A 289 -17.61 7.13 -16.69
CA ASP A 289 -18.30 8.41 -16.76
C ASP A 289 -17.52 9.57 -16.10
N HIS A 290 -16.82 9.31 -15.00
CA HIS A 290 -15.97 10.29 -14.33
C HIS A 290 -14.73 10.60 -15.18
N ILE A 291 -14.15 9.58 -15.82
CA ILE A 291 -12.98 9.75 -16.68
C ILE A 291 -13.32 10.45 -17.99
N GLU A 292 -14.48 10.16 -18.59
CA GLU A 292 -14.95 10.89 -19.78
C GLU A 292 -15.29 12.36 -19.45
N ASN A 293 -15.87 12.63 -18.28
CA ASN A 293 -16.03 14.00 -17.80
C ASN A 293 -14.68 14.70 -17.60
N PHE A 294 -13.68 14.01 -17.02
CA PHE A 294 -12.33 14.53 -16.90
C PHE A 294 -11.74 14.89 -18.28
N LYS A 295 -11.81 13.97 -19.26
CA LYS A 295 -11.33 14.22 -20.64
C LYS A 295 -12.01 15.44 -21.26
N SER A 296 -13.34 15.53 -21.11
CA SER A 296 -14.14 16.66 -21.58
C SER A 296 -13.72 17.99 -20.94
N VAL A 297 -13.61 18.04 -19.61
CA VAL A 297 -13.22 19.23 -18.85
C VAL A 297 -11.79 19.65 -19.18
N ALA A 298 -10.86 18.70 -19.27
CA ALA A 298 -9.47 18.93 -19.61
C ALA A 298 -9.26 19.27 -21.10
N GLY A 299 -10.28 19.09 -21.95
CA GLY A 299 -10.19 19.32 -23.39
C GLY A 299 -9.27 18.32 -24.12
N ILE A 300 -9.00 17.17 -23.50
CA ILE A 300 -8.10 16.15 -24.01
C ILE A 300 -8.88 14.97 -24.63
N ASP A 301 -8.22 14.31 -25.56
CA ASP A 301 -8.56 12.98 -26.06
C ASP A 301 -7.33 12.10 -25.86
N GLY A 302 -7.52 10.79 -25.71
CA GLY A 302 -6.39 9.91 -25.46
C GLY A 302 -6.76 8.44 -25.42
N THR A 303 -5.75 7.61 -25.66
CA THR A 303 -5.77 6.16 -25.43
C THR A 303 -5.12 5.86 -24.09
N HIS A 304 -4.80 4.60 -23.83
CA HIS A 304 -4.08 4.20 -22.64
C HIS A 304 -2.66 3.75 -23.01
N SER A 305 -1.72 3.89 -22.10
CA SER A 305 -0.39 3.30 -22.26
C SER A 305 -0.45 1.78 -22.19
N THR A 306 0.39 1.11 -22.99
CA THR A 306 0.39 -0.35 -23.14
C THR A 306 1.78 -0.97 -23.13
N THR A 307 2.83 -0.25 -22.74
CA THR A 307 4.21 -0.80 -22.69
C THR A 307 5.09 -0.19 -21.61
N ASP A 308 4.61 0.83 -20.89
CA ASP A 308 5.43 1.58 -19.95
C ASP A 308 5.24 1.16 -18.48
N LEU A 309 6.09 1.71 -17.60
CA LEU A 309 6.03 1.51 -16.15
C LEU A 309 4.72 2.00 -15.51
N HIS A 310 3.91 2.74 -16.25
CA HIS A 310 2.64 3.30 -15.83
C HIS A 310 1.48 2.70 -16.63
N TRP A 311 1.53 1.40 -16.87
CA TRP A 311 0.52 0.63 -17.60
C TRP A 311 -0.92 1.11 -17.37
N MET A 312 -1.69 1.30 -18.45
CA MET A 312 -3.07 1.82 -18.44
C MET A 312 -3.24 3.30 -18.08
N ALA A 313 -2.16 4.06 -17.86
CA ALA A 313 -2.27 5.52 -17.74
C ALA A 313 -2.90 6.14 -18.99
N LEU A 314 -3.76 7.13 -18.81
CA LEU A 314 -4.34 7.90 -19.90
C LEU A 314 -3.24 8.67 -20.64
N GLN A 315 -3.08 8.37 -21.93
CA GLN A 315 -2.08 8.97 -22.80
C GLN A 315 -2.77 9.92 -23.79
N PRO A 316 -2.79 11.24 -23.53
CA PRO A 316 -3.37 12.20 -24.45
C PRO A 316 -2.61 12.31 -25.78
N SER A 317 -3.27 12.84 -26.80
CA SER A 317 -2.60 13.15 -28.07
C SER A 317 -1.51 14.21 -27.89
N ILE A 318 -0.42 14.12 -28.66
CA ILE A 318 0.76 15.01 -28.59
C ILE A 318 0.38 16.51 -28.69
N LYS A 319 -0.77 16.83 -29.30
CA LYS A 319 -1.25 18.20 -29.50
C LYS A 319 -1.98 18.79 -28.29
N LYS A 320 -2.33 17.98 -27.29
CA LYS A 320 -3.20 18.37 -26.16
C LYS A 320 -2.57 17.91 -24.84
N GLN A 321 -1.63 18.69 -24.34
CA GLN A 321 -1.01 18.43 -23.04
C GLN A 321 -1.92 18.92 -21.91
N PHE A 322 -2.08 18.09 -20.88
CA PHE A 322 -2.81 18.47 -19.68
C PHE A 322 -1.87 19.12 -18.67
N THR A 323 -2.30 20.26 -18.10
CA THR A 323 -1.48 21.10 -17.21
C THR A 323 -2.18 21.49 -15.90
N GLY A 324 -3.39 20.97 -15.66
CA GLY A 324 -4.14 21.26 -14.45
C GLY A 324 -3.73 20.38 -13.27
N ASP A 325 -3.98 20.88 -12.06
CA ASP A 325 -3.91 20.07 -10.84
C ASP A 325 -5.25 19.36 -10.61
N LEU A 326 -5.26 18.39 -9.68
CA LEU A 326 -6.48 17.75 -9.20
C LEU A 326 -6.65 17.97 -7.70
N THR A 327 -7.84 18.41 -7.30
CA THR A 327 -8.23 18.50 -5.89
C THR A 327 -9.33 17.49 -5.58
N PHE A 328 -9.04 16.59 -4.65
CA PHE A 328 -9.94 15.57 -4.12
C PHE A 328 -10.64 16.09 -2.87
N TYR A 329 -11.96 15.99 -2.85
CA TYR A 329 -12.80 16.35 -1.71
C TYR A 329 -13.38 15.08 -1.11
N LEU A 330 -13.05 14.81 0.15
CA LEU A 330 -13.55 13.65 0.87
C LEU A 330 -14.77 14.04 1.71
N GLU A 331 -15.66 13.06 1.95
CA GLU A 331 -16.84 13.23 2.81
C GLU A 331 -16.48 13.68 4.24
N SER A 332 -15.27 13.36 4.70
CA SER A 332 -14.73 13.81 5.99
C SER A 332 -14.46 15.32 6.07
N GLY A 333 -14.48 16.03 4.93
CA GLY A 333 -14.06 17.42 4.80
C GLY A 333 -12.57 17.60 4.48
N LEU A 334 -11.79 16.51 4.41
CA LEU A 334 -10.39 16.57 4.01
C LEU A 334 -10.27 16.93 2.52
N GLU A 335 -9.42 17.91 2.21
CA GLU A 335 -9.14 18.39 0.86
C GLU A 335 -7.66 18.12 0.50
N ILE A 336 -7.42 17.33 -0.54
CA ILE A 336 -6.09 16.94 -0.99
C ILE A 336 -5.91 17.41 -2.43
N ARG A 337 -4.98 18.36 -2.65
CA ARG A 337 -4.60 18.85 -3.97
C ARG A 337 -3.31 18.18 -4.41
N VAL A 338 -3.36 17.44 -5.51
CA VAL A 338 -2.21 16.81 -6.14
C VAL A 338 -1.75 17.70 -7.30
N PRO A 339 -0.53 18.25 -7.26
CA PRO A 339 0.01 19.06 -8.34
C PRO A 339 0.17 18.26 -9.64
N ASN A 340 0.01 18.92 -10.79
CA ASN A 340 0.12 18.32 -12.13
C ASN A 340 1.39 17.48 -12.31
N ASN A 341 2.54 18.03 -11.90
CA ASN A 341 3.84 17.39 -12.04
C ASN A 341 4.02 16.13 -11.15
N GLN A 342 3.04 15.79 -10.32
CA GLN A 342 3.04 14.58 -9.49
C GLN A 342 2.20 13.43 -10.06
N PHE A 343 1.46 13.64 -11.15
CA PHE A 343 0.69 12.56 -11.82
C PHE A 343 0.65 12.70 -13.34
N VAL A 344 1.42 13.64 -13.89
CA VAL A 344 1.57 13.85 -15.32
C VAL A 344 3.04 13.77 -15.66
N PHE A 345 3.44 12.66 -16.27
CA PHE A 345 4.84 12.33 -16.54
C PHE A 345 5.07 12.04 -18.02
N PRO A 346 6.30 12.17 -18.52
CA PRO A 346 6.69 11.53 -19.77
C PRO A 346 6.46 10.01 -19.68
N GLU A 347 6.13 9.39 -20.81
CA GLU A 347 6.13 7.93 -20.95
C GLU A 347 7.51 7.39 -20.52
N THR A 348 7.53 6.42 -19.59
CA THR A 348 8.76 5.94 -18.95
C THR A 348 8.84 4.41 -19.04
N GLU A 349 9.89 3.89 -19.65
CA GLU A 349 10.08 2.46 -19.90
C GLU A 349 11.44 2.00 -19.35
N ILE A 350 11.60 0.68 -19.20
CA ILE A 350 12.92 0.05 -18.99
C ILE A 350 13.38 -0.50 -20.33
N ASP A 351 14.47 0.07 -20.89
CA ASP A 351 15.05 -0.39 -22.14
C ASP A 351 15.71 -1.76 -21.96
N LYS A 352 16.06 -2.41 -23.07
CA LYS A 352 16.58 -3.78 -23.09
C LYS A 352 17.85 -3.99 -22.28
N ASP A 353 18.64 -2.95 -22.06
CA ASP A 353 19.86 -2.97 -21.24
C ASP A 353 19.60 -2.72 -19.74
N GLY A 354 18.32 -2.63 -19.34
CA GLY A 354 17.88 -2.29 -17.99
C GLY A 354 17.86 -0.79 -17.69
N SER A 355 18.13 0.09 -18.66
CA SER A 355 18.12 1.54 -18.43
C SER A 355 16.70 2.08 -18.36
N ARG A 356 16.37 2.85 -17.31
CA ARG A 356 15.13 3.64 -17.26
C ARG A 356 15.21 4.81 -18.23
N ILE A 357 14.38 4.79 -19.27
CA ILE A 357 14.33 5.79 -20.34
C ILE A 357 12.99 6.53 -20.35
N GLN A 358 12.99 7.77 -20.84
CA GLN A 358 11.79 8.60 -20.96
C GLN A 358 11.57 9.04 -22.40
N ASN A 359 10.33 8.95 -22.86
CA ASN A 359 9.88 9.53 -24.12
C ASN A 359 9.19 10.87 -23.86
N LEU A 360 9.94 11.95 -24.06
CA LEU A 360 9.48 13.33 -23.80
C LEU A 360 8.42 13.82 -24.80
N THR A 361 8.14 13.07 -25.86
CA THR A 361 7.11 13.44 -26.85
C THR A 361 5.72 12.94 -26.46
N ARG A 362 5.65 11.99 -25.52
CA ARG A 362 4.41 11.39 -25.02
C ARG A 362 4.24 11.69 -23.54
N GLN A 363 3.01 11.99 -23.17
CA GLN A 363 2.64 12.31 -21.80
C GLN A 363 1.70 11.23 -21.30
N ASN A 364 1.94 10.73 -20.10
CA ASN A 364 1.01 9.91 -19.35
C ASN A 364 0.38 10.74 -18.24
N ILE A 365 -0.94 10.72 -18.19
CA ILE A 365 -1.73 11.18 -17.06
C ILE A 365 -2.10 9.92 -16.29
N LEU A 366 -1.65 9.80 -15.04
CA LEU A 366 -1.73 8.57 -14.24
C LEU A 366 -3.15 8.29 -13.72
N ILE A 367 -4.13 8.28 -14.62
CA ILE A 367 -5.54 8.10 -14.34
C ILE A 367 -6.04 7.03 -15.32
N ASN A 368 -6.86 6.11 -14.83
CA ASN A 368 -7.49 5.07 -15.65
C ASN A 368 -9.00 4.97 -15.36
N SER A 369 -9.73 4.38 -16.30
CA SER A 369 -11.15 4.04 -16.13
C SER A 369 -11.32 2.57 -15.75
N VAL A 370 -12.23 2.32 -14.81
CA VAL A 370 -12.72 0.98 -14.47
C VAL A 370 -14.20 0.85 -14.79
N GLU A 371 -14.67 -0.37 -15.03
CA GLU A 371 -16.09 -0.66 -15.29
C GLU A 371 -16.79 -1.09 -14.00
N ASP A 372 -16.66 -2.38 -13.64
CA ASP A 372 -17.32 -2.97 -12.46
C ASP A 372 -16.37 -3.12 -11.25
N GLU A 373 -15.16 -2.57 -11.33
CA GLU A 373 -14.16 -2.65 -10.27
C GLU A 373 -14.26 -1.47 -9.30
N ALA A 374 -13.71 -1.65 -8.10
CA ALA A 374 -13.67 -0.59 -7.12
C ALA A 374 -12.82 0.58 -7.62
N PRO A 375 -13.28 1.84 -7.49
CA PRO A 375 -12.42 3.00 -7.69
C PRO A 375 -11.21 2.95 -6.74
N ILE A 376 -10.04 3.35 -7.21
CA ILE A 376 -8.79 3.28 -6.44
C ILE A 376 -8.18 4.68 -6.31
N LEU A 377 -7.66 5.00 -5.12
CA LEU A 377 -6.66 6.06 -4.92
C LEU A 377 -5.31 5.39 -4.71
N GLY A 378 -4.43 5.58 -5.69
CA GLY A 378 -3.18 4.84 -5.81
C GLY A 378 -1.96 5.56 -5.24
N ARG A 379 -0.79 5.03 -5.53
CA ARG A 379 0.54 5.49 -5.09
C ARG A 379 0.76 6.98 -5.25
N TYR A 380 0.42 7.55 -6.41
CA TYR A 380 0.71 8.96 -6.70
C TYR A 380 -0.20 9.93 -5.94
N PHE A 381 -1.30 9.46 -5.35
CA PHE A 381 -2.09 10.25 -4.39
C PHE A 381 -1.26 10.57 -3.13
N PHE A 382 -0.34 9.67 -2.75
CA PHE A 382 0.55 9.82 -1.59
C PHE A 382 1.77 10.73 -1.83
N THR A 383 1.82 11.42 -2.98
CA THR A 383 2.68 12.59 -3.18
C THR A 383 2.12 13.83 -2.46
N ALA A 384 0.80 13.88 -2.24
CA ALA A 384 0.10 14.99 -1.58
C ALA A 384 -0.72 14.55 -0.35
N ALA A 385 -0.87 13.24 -0.12
CA ALA A 385 -1.49 12.66 1.06
C ALA A 385 -0.48 11.88 1.91
N TYR A 386 -0.71 11.83 3.21
CA TYR A 386 0.04 10.99 4.14
C TYR A 386 -0.91 9.97 4.76
N LEU A 387 -0.53 8.70 4.75
CA LEU A 387 -1.33 7.60 5.26
C LEU A 387 -0.65 6.95 6.47
N MET A 388 -1.40 6.73 7.54
CA MET A 388 -1.02 5.84 8.64
C MET A 388 -2.05 4.73 8.76
N VAL A 389 -1.58 3.50 8.92
CA VAL A 389 -2.42 2.30 9.14
C VAL A 389 -2.02 1.66 10.45
N ASN A 390 -3.01 1.46 11.31
CA ASN A 390 -2.85 0.83 12.61
C ASN A 390 -3.59 -0.51 12.61
N GLN A 391 -2.85 -1.59 12.39
CA GLN A 391 -3.41 -2.94 12.34
C GLN A 391 -3.92 -3.41 13.71
N ASP A 392 -3.34 -2.90 14.80
CA ASP A 392 -3.72 -3.24 16.17
C ASP A 392 -5.02 -2.53 16.60
N ALA A 393 -5.22 -1.28 16.17
CA ALA A 393 -6.44 -0.52 16.42
C ALA A 393 -7.56 -0.77 15.40
N GLY A 394 -7.23 -1.40 14.27
CA GLY A 394 -8.19 -1.66 13.19
C GLY A 394 -8.61 -0.37 12.48
N THR A 395 -7.70 0.59 12.31
CA THR A 395 -7.99 1.92 11.76
C THR A 395 -6.91 2.38 10.78
N PHE A 396 -7.26 3.30 9.90
CA PHE A 396 -6.31 4.09 9.15
C PHE A 396 -6.61 5.58 9.32
N THR A 397 -5.59 6.42 9.14
CA THR A 397 -5.69 7.87 9.22
C THR A 397 -5.02 8.51 8.00
N LEU A 398 -5.70 9.49 7.42
CA LEU A 398 -5.21 10.30 6.31
C LEU A 398 -5.01 11.76 6.73
N TRP A 399 -3.97 12.36 6.20
CA TRP A 399 -3.69 13.80 6.27
C TRP A 399 -3.36 14.33 4.88
N LYS A 400 -3.39 15.66 4.73
CA LYS A 400 -2.58 16.32 3.71
C LYS A 400 -1.10 16.13 4.05
N ALA A 401 -0.29 15.78 3.05
CA ALA A 401 1.15 15.67 3.21
C ALA A 401 1.82 17.04 3.27
N ASN A 402 2.86 17.13 4.07
CA ASN A 402 3.84 18.21 4.07
C ASN A 402 5.11 17.73 3.37
N ALA A 403 5.32 18.21 2.15
CA ALA A 403 6.49 17.88 1.34
C ALA A 403 7.72 18.63 1.89
N THR A 404 8.39 18.03 2.85
CA THR A 404 9.63 18.53 3.47
C THR A 404 10.63 17.40 3.57
N GLU A 405 11.93 17.69 3.59
CA GLU A 405 12.97 16.73 3.94
C GLU A 405 13.06 16.49 5.45
N GLU A 406 12.58 17.44 6.26
CA GLU A 406 12.56 17.31 7.72
C GLU A 406 11.79 16.07 8.16
N SER A 407 12.26 15.46 9.26
CA SER A 407 11.68 14.23 9.80
C SER A 407 11.65 14.29 11.32
N LYS A 408 10.51 13.94 11.89
CA LYS A 408 10.32 13.72 13.31
C LYS A 408 9.35 12.55 13.51
N PRO A 409 9.87 11.32 13.55
CA PRO A 409 9.05 10.15 13.83
C PRO A 409 8.40 10.22 15.21
N VAL A 410 7.13 9.82 15.28
CA VAL A 410 6.32 9.79 16.49
C VAL A 410 5.80 8.37 16.68
N ARG A 411 6.07 7.81 17.85
CA ARG A 411 5.60 6.48 18.25
C ARG A 411 4.08 6.44 18.36
N VAL A 412 3.51 5.34 17.89
CA VAL A 412 2.11 5.01 18.10
C VAL A 412 2.03 3.72 18.91
N PHE A 413 1.22 3.73 19.96
CA PHE A 413 0.98 2.59 20.81
C PHE A 413 -0.39 1.99 20.55
N ASP A 414 -0.48 0.67 20.56
CA ASP A 414 -1.74 -0.01 20.82
C ASP A 414 -2.14 0.21 22.30
N ARG A 415 -3.42 0.00 22.64
CA ARG A 415 -3.92 0.26 24.00
C ARG A 415 -3.19 -0.58 25.06
N GLU A 416 -2.94 -1.86 24.78
CA GLU A 416 -2.29 -2.76 25.75
C GLU A 416 -0.86 -2.30 26.03
N THR A 417 -0.13 -1.90 25.01
CA THR A 417 1.24 -1.37 25.15
C THR A 417 1.25 -0.01 25.81
N GLY A 418 0.34 0.89 25.42
CA GLY A 418 0.18 2.20 26.08
C GLY A 418 -0.06 2.05 27.58
N ASP A 419 -0.97 1.14 27.98
CA ASP A 419 -1.28 0.87 29.38
C ASP A 419 -0.07 0.29 30.15
N LYS A 420 0.76 -0.55 29.51
CA LYS A 420 2.00 -1.09 30.10
C LYS A 420 3.10 -0.03 30.24
N CYS A 421 3.19 0.88 29.27
CA CYS A 421 4.21 1.91 29.22
C CYS A 421 3.90 3.12 30.12
N GLY A 422 2.63 3.30 30.47
CA GLY A 422 2.17 4.34 31.39
C GLY A 422 2.33 5.76 30.85
N ASP A 423 1.98 6.75 31.68
CA ASP A 423 1.95 8.18 31.30
C ASP A 423 3.35 8.77 30.99
N THR A 424 4.42 8.05 31.28
CA THR A 424 5.80 8.48 31.03
C THR A 424 6.28 8.20 29.61
N ALA A 425 5.57 7.39 28.83
CA ALA A 425 5.96 7.06 27.47
C ALA A 425 5.60 8.19 26.49
N SER A 426 6.61 8.71 25.79
CA SER A 426 6.41 9.75 24.77
C SER A 426 5.91 9.10 23.47
N GLY A 427 4.59 9.04 23.29
CA GLY A 427 3.94 8.59 22.06
C GLY A 427 2.42 8.76 22.09
N VAL A 428 1.75 8.37 21.01
CA VAL A 428 0.30 8.54 20.84
C VAL A 428 -0.41 7.20 20.99
N ILE A 429 -1.43 7.14 21.85
CA ILE A 429 -2.31 5.96 21.95
C ILE A 429 -3.50 6.18 21.02
N GLN A 430 -3.66 5.31 20.02
CA GLN A 430 -4.81 5.38 19.12
C GLN A 430 -5.95 4.48 19.66
N PRO A 431 -7.18 5.01 19.82
CA PRO A 431 -8.31 4.20 20.26
C PRO A 431 -8.70 3.18 19.19
N SER A 432 -9.03 1.96 19.60
CA SER A 432 -9.58 0.94 18.71
C SER A 432 -10.92 1.40 18.13
N ALA A 433 -11.15 1.16 16.83
CA ALA A 433 -12.46 1.39 16.24
C ALA A 433 -13.45 0.30 16.67
N PHE A 434 -14.60 0.71 17.23
CA PHE A 434 -15.76 -0.16 17.35
C PHE A 434 -16.71 0.13 16.17
N ALA A 435 -17.11 -0.91 15.44
CA ALA A 435 -18.12 -0.79 14.40
C ALA A 435 -19.49 -0.48 15.04
N THR A 436 -19.89 0.79 15.09
CA THR A 436 -21.26 1.18 15.45
C THR A 436 -22.04 1.53 14.19
N GLY A 437 -23.07 0.74 13.91
CA GLY A 437 -24.04 0.99 12.84
C GLY A 437 -24.83 2.26 13.10
N SER A 438 -24.98 3.06 12.05
CA SER A 438 -25.68 4.35 12.05
C SER A 438 -27.18 4.17 12.27
N THR A 439 -27.74 4.82 13.30
CA THR A 439 -29.16 5.21 13.31
C THR A 439 -29.21 6.71 13.59
N PRO A 440 -30.03 7.49 12.85
CA PRO A 440 -30.04 8.95 12.98
C PRO A 440 -30.81 9.32 14.25
N VAL A 441 -30.20 10.12 15.13
CA VAL A 441 -30.90 10.75 16.25
C VAL A 441 -31.01 12.24 15.96
N SER A 442 -32.26 12.69 15.94
CA SER A 442 -32.69 14.07 15.74
C SER A 442 -32.20 15.02 16.84
N ASP A 443 -32.02 16.27 16.43
CA ASP A 443 -31.73 17.44 17.25
C ASP A 443 -32.65 17.56 18.48
N ASP A 444 -32.06 17.97 19.61
CA ASP A 444 -32.70 19.00 20.40
C ASP A 444 -31.70 19.88 21.16
N GLN A 445 -32.06 21.15 21.24
CA GLN A 445 -31.23 22.32 21.48
C GLN A 445 -31.24 22.72 22.97
N LYS A 446 -30.07 22.94 23.59
CA LYS A 446 -29.93 23.96 24.66
C LYS A 446 -28.48 24.39 24.93
N THR A 447 -28.33 25.71 24.85
CA THR A 447 -27.17 26.57 25.11
C THR A 447 -26.73 26.57 26.59
N THR A 448 -25.41 26.56 26.86
CA THR A 448 -24.67 27.51 27.74
C THR A 448 -23.15 27.36 27.51
N GLU A 449 -22.41 28.46 27.69
CA GLU A 449 -21.06 28.78 27.20
C GLU A 449 -19.84 28.08 27.85
N SER A 450 -18.73 28.13 27.07
CA SER A 450 -17.30 28.14 27.40
C SER A 450 -16.62 26.90 28.01
N ASN A 451 -16.00 26.07 27.15
CA ASN A 451 -14.53 25.89 27.06
C ASN A 451 -14.19 24.89 25.93
N LYS A 452 -13.28 25.27 25.01
CA LYS A 452 -12.73 24.38 23.97
C LYS A 452 -11.86 23.28 24.63
N PRO A 453 -12.00 22.04 24.17
CA PRO A 453 -10.96 21.46 23.31
C PRO A 453 -11.50 20.85 22.01
N SER A 454 -10.62 20.83 21.02
CA SER A 454 -10.76 20.31 19.65
C SER A 454 -10.89 18.79 19.59
N GLY A 455 -11.59 18.30 18.56
CA GLY A 455 -11.65 16.89 18.17
C GLY A 455 -12.88 16.16 18.70
N ARG A 456 -14.01 16.27 17.99
CA ARG A 456 -15.23 15.49 18.27
C ARG A 456 -14.97 14.00 18.04
N VAL A 457 -14.61 13.28 19.10
CA VAL A 457 -14.86 11.85 19.24
C VAL A 457 -16.30 11.71 19.73
N ILE A 458 -17.16 11.02 18.98
CA ILE A 458 -18.53 10.70 19.41
C ILE A 458 -18.41 9.63 20.52
N GLY A 459 -18.26 10.08 21.76
CA GLY A 459 -18.26 9.24 22.96
C GLY A 459 -19.68 9.03 23.49
N GLY A 460 -20.23 7.83 23.33
CA GLY A 460 -21.46 7.41 23.99
C GLY A 460 -21.20 7.08 25.46
N ALA A 461 -21.97 7.71 26.36
CA ALA A 461 -21.91 7.48 27.79
C ALA A 461 -22.41 6.06 28.16
N VAL A 462 -21.57 5.26 28.81
CA VAL A 462 -21.99 4.01 29.46
C VAL A 462 -22.50 4.32 30.86
N ALA A 463 -23.83 4.45 30.99
CA ALA A 463 -24.51 4.45 32.27
C ALA A 463 -25.41 3.22 32.36
N GLY A 464 -24.91 2.18 33.04
CA GLY A 464 -25.68 1.15 33.74
C GLY A 464 -26.50 0.17 32.91
N SER A 465 -26.24 -1.14 33.08
CA SER A 465 -27.30 -2.10 33.44
C SER A 465 -26.75 -3.52 33.56
N VAL A 466 -26.65 -4.01 34.80
CA VAL A 466 -26.46 -5.44 35.17
C VAL A 466 -27.60 -6.33 34.60
N VAL A 467 -28.66 -5.74 34.06
CA VAL A 467 -29.79 -6.43 33.42
C VAL A 467 -29.48 -6.91 31.99
N GLY A 468 -28.54 -6.26 31.28
CA GLY A 468 -28.23 -6.61 29.88
C GLY A 468 -27.53 -7.96 29.71
N ALA A 469 -26.64 -8.32 30.64
CA ALA A 469 -25.90 -9.57 30.57
C ALA A 469 -26.79 -10.81 30.71
N ALA A 470 -27.87 -10.73 31.51
CA ALA A 470 -28.81 -11.83 31.70
C ALA A 470 -29.66 -12.10 30.45
N LEU A 471 -30.03 -11.04 29.70
CA LEU A 471 -30.78 -11.18 28.45
C LEU A 471 -29.91 -11.73 27.32
N ILE A 472 -28.64 -11.31 27.25
CA ILE A 472 -27.68 -11.83 26.27
C ILE A 472 -27.39 -13.31 26.53
N ALA A 473 -27.14 -13.69 27.80
CA ALA A 473 -26.92 -15.09 28.17
C ALA A 473 -28.15 -15.97 27.87
N SER A 474 -29.36 -15.46 28.11
CA SER A 474 -30.61 -16.16 27.80
C SER A 474 -30.83 -16.32 26.29
N GLY A 475 -30.49 -15.30 25.51
CA GLY A 475 -30.55 -15.35 24.05
C GLY A 475 -29.58 -16.37 23.45
N ILE A 476 -28.33 -16.37 23.93
CA ILE A 476 -27.30 -17.33 23.49
C ILE A 476 -27.72 -18.76 23.83
N TYR A 477 -28.23 -18.99 25.05
CA TYR A 477 -28.73 -20.31 25.46
C TYR A 477 -29.87 -20.80 24.58
N TYR A 478 -30.82 -19.93 24.23
CA TYR A 478 -31.96 -20.28 23.37
C TYR A 478 -31.53 -20.64 21.93
N VAL A 479 -30.55 -19.93 21.38
CA VAL A 479 -30.01 -20.21 20.03
C VAL A 479 -29.30 -21.56 20.01
N PHE A 480 -28.45 -21.85 20.99
CA PHE A 480 -27.78 -23.17 21.09
C PHE A 480 -28.77 -24.31 21.31
N TYR A 481 -29.84 -24.08 22.08
CA TYR A 481 -30.91 -25.06 22.26
C TYR A 481 -31.67 -25.35 20.96
N ARG A 482 -31.86 -24.34 20.09
CA ARG A 482 -32.47 -24.53 18.76
C ARG A 482 -31.54 -25.24 17.77
N HIS A 483 -30.25 -24.90 17.74
CA HIS A 483 -29.29 -25.52 16.83
C HIS A 483 -29.09 -27.02 17.12
N LYS A 484 -29.27 -27.48 18.37
CA LYS A 484 -29.23 -28.91 18.68
C LYS A 484 -30.40 -29.73 18.11
N LYS A 485 -31.45 -29.11 17.58
CA LYS A 485 -32.61 -29.82 16.99
C LYS A 485 -32.65 -29.83 15.47
N GLN A 486 -31.65 -29.26 14.79
CA GLN A 486 -31.57 -29.29 13.33
C GLN A 486 -30.29 -30.01 12.92
N ALA A 487 -30.43 -31.27 12.50
CA ALA A 487 -29.34 -32.01 11.85
C ALA A 487 -28.99 -31.31 10.52
N PRO A 488 -27.70 -31.14 10.19
CA PRO A 488 -27.29 -30.46 8.97
C PRO A 488 -27.65 -31.30 7.75
N LYS A 489 -28.38 -30.70 6.79
CA LYS A 489 -28.50 -31.21 5.43
C LYS A 489 -27.37 -30.60 4.62
N ASP A 490 -26.41 -31.42 4.22
CA ASP A 490 -25.36 -31.03 3.28
C ASP A 490 -26.00 -30.65 1.94
N THR A 491 -25.78 -29.40 1.53
CA THR A 491 -26.13 -28.93 0.19
C THR A 491 -24.85 -28.51 -0.50
N TYR A 492 -24.28 -29.42 -1.28
CA TYR A 492 -23.16 -29.12 -2.18
C TYR A 492 -23.67 -28.28 -3.35
N TYR A 493 -23.15 -27.06 -3.49
CA TYR A 493 -23.28 -26.30 -4.73
C TYR A 493 -22.18 -26.73 -5.70
N TYR A 494 -22.60 -27.34 -6.80
CA TYR A 494 -21.77 -27.74 -7.94
C TYR A 494 -21.89 -26.65 -9.02
N TYR A 495 -20.79 -25.98 -9.36
CA TYR A 495 -20.69 -25.19 -10.59
C TYR A 495 -19.60 -25.80 -11.49
N PRO A 496 -19.91 -26.11 -12.76
CA PRO A 496 -18.95 -26.73 -13.66
C PRO A 496 -17.89 -25.71 -14.12
N ALA A 497 -16.64 -26.16 -14.12
CA ALA A 497 -15.53 -25.45 -14.73
C ALA A 497 -15.73 -25.35 -16.25
N GLN A 498 -15.64 -24.14 -16.79
CA GLN A 498 -15.41 -23.95 -18.23
C GLN A 498 -13.91 -23.98 -18.50
N GLU A 499 -13.41 -25.16 -18.87
CA GLU A 499 -12.23 -25.29 -19.71
C GLU A 499 -12.63 -25.09 -21.16
N GLY A 500 -11.84 -24.29 -21.90
CA GLY A 500 -11.80 -24.33 -23.36
C GLY A 500 -12.33 -23.09 -24.06
N MET A 501 -11.44 -22.13 -24.31
CA MET A 501 -11.36 -21.53 -25.65
C MET A 501 -9.96 -20.96 -25.88
N GLN A 502 -9.08 -21.82 -26.40
CA GLN A 502 -7.84 -21.43 -27.04
C GLN A 502 -8.11 -21.44 -28.55
N ARG A 503 -7.58 -20.42 -29.24
CA ARG A 503 -7.30 -20.35 -30.70
C ARG A 503 -8.42 -19.78 -31.59
N SER A 504 -8.25 -18.52 -31.97
CA SER A 504 -8.72 -17.98 -33.26
C SER A 504 -7.78 -16.87 -33.73
N ASP A 505 -6.98 -17.19 -34.73
CA ASP A 505 -6.49 -16.38 -35.86
C ASP A 505 -6.23 -14.88 -35.65
N VAL A 506 -4.95 -14.55 -35.43
CA VAL A 506 -4.40 -13.22 -35.68
C VAL A 506 -4.19 -13.08 -37.18
N HIS A 507 -5.00 -12.24 -37.82
CA HIS A 507 -4.70 -11.75 -39.15
C HIS A 507 -3.53 -10.76 -39.08
N GLU A 508 -2.43 -11.17 -39.70
CA GLU A 508 -1.26 -10.40 -40.06
C GLU A 508 -1.67 -9.11 -40.81
N MET A 509 -1.54 -7.95 -40.15
CA MET A 509 -1.52 -6.65 -40.81
C MET A 509 -0.06 -6.20 -40.91
N ASP A 510 0.49 -6.39 -42.10
CA ASP A 510 1.76 -5.86 -42.55
C ASP A 510 1.69 -4.32 -42.60
N SER A 511 2.39 -3.68 -41.67
CA SER A 511 2.68 -2.24 -41.75
C SER A 511 4.18 -2.02 -41.60
N SER A 512 4.84 -1.82 -42.74
CA SER A 512 6.21 -1.33 -42.84
C SER A 512 6.42 -0.07 -41.99
N PRO A 513 7.51 0.03 -41.21
CA PRO A 513 7.79 1.22 -40.43
C PRO A 513 8.27 2.36 -41.34
N ARG A 514 7.57 3.49 -41.30
CA ARG A 514 8.17 4.78 -41.66
C ARG A 514 9.11 5.17 -40.52
N VAL A 515 10.40 5.23 -40.83
CA VAL A 515 11.42 5.80 -39.96
C VAL A 515 11.11 7.29 -39.79
N VAL A 516 10.58 7.65 -38.62
CA VAL A 516 10.60 9.02 -38.10
C VAL A 516 11.70 9.02 -37.05
N ASN A 517 12.71 9.88 -37.23
CA ASN A 517 13.73 10.11 -36.21
C ASN A 517 13.05 10.75 -35.00
N GLU A 518 12.89 9.99 -33.93
CA GLU A 518 12.46 10.48 -32.62
C GLU A 518 13.69 10.75 -31.74
N ASP A 519 13.79 11.99 -31.24
CA ASP A 519 14.87 12.43 -30.37
C ASP A 519 14.70 11.85 -28.96
N ARG A 520 15.26 10.66 -28.72
CA ARG A 520 15.45 10.12 -27.38
C ARG A 520 16.54 10.93 -26.67
N LYS A 521 16.22 11.51 -25.51
CA LYS A 521 17.22 12.14 -24.64
C LYS A 521 17.33 11.40 -23.32
N ILE A 522 18.57 11.12 -22.95
CA ILE A 522 18.97 10.62 -21.65
C ILE A 522 19.16 11.84 -20.74
N ILE A 523 18.41 11.91 -19.65
CA ILE A 523 18.64 12.89 -18.57
C ILE A 523 18.95 12.10 -17.31
N ALA A 524 20.12 12.37 -16.72
CA ALA A 524 20.46 11.91 -15.38
C ALA A 524 19.94 12.97 -14.40
N PHE A 525 19.10 12.55 -13.45
CA PHE A 525 18.70 13.35 -12.30
C PHE A 525 19.66 13.09 -11.13
#